data_AF-A0A7S0GNH9-F1
#
_entry.id   AF-A0A7S0GNH9-F1
#
_cell.length_a   1.000
_cell.length_b   1.000
_cell.length_c   1.000
_cell.angle_alpha   90.00
_cell.angle_beta   90.00
_cell.angle_gamma   90.00
#
_symmetry.space_group_name_H-M   'P 1'
#
loop_
_entity.id
_entity.type
_entity.pdbx_description
1 polymer ?
#
loop_
_entity_poly.entity_id
_entity_poly.type
_entity_poly.pdbx_seq_one_letter_code
_entity_poly.pdbx_strand_id
1 'polypeptide(L)'
;TKPAAAITHSGGTSLSISSDGSGFVAVESVEFAGANIGISGDTNLMVLTSGVLTVDGKVASTTLETSGAATVATTLDVGGATNLTNTLDVSGATTLGSTVELLANAATVTHSGTTSLTISSTAGFVDVELVRFTDAKIGISGDPDMIDLGTTAGMVTVNGDLKATGDLTLTKPAAAITHSGATSLS
;
A
#
# COMPACT_ATOMS: atom_id res chain seq x y z
N THR A 1 44.17 -20.18 -37.00
CA THR A 1 43.22 -20.75 -36.02
C THR A 1 42.91 -22.17 -36.45
N LYS A 2 42.95 -23.15 -35.54
CA LYS A 2 42.49 -24.51 -35.86
C LYS A 2 40.97 -24.42 -36.09
N PRO A 3 40.41 -24.98 -37.17
CA PRO A 3 38.96 -24.99 -37.38
C PRO A 3 38.26 -25.66 -36.19
N ALA A 4 37.04 -25.21 -35.88
CA ALA A 4 36.21 -25.85 -34.86
C ALA A 4 36.01 -27.33 -35.20
N ALA A 5 36.12 -28.21 -34.21
CA ALA A 5 35.68 -29.58 -34.37
C ALA A 5 34.15 -29.60 -34.47
N ALA A 6 33.62 -30.18 -35.55
CA ALA A 6 32.18 -30.29 -35.75
C ALA A 6 31.68 -31.67 -35.30
N ILE A 7 30.53 -31.68 -34.62
CA ILE A 7 29.74 -32.88 -34.36
C ILE A 7 28.44 -32.70 -35.15
N THR A 8 28.07 -33.68 -35.98
CA THR A 8 26.86 -33.63 -36.81
C THR A 8 26.01 -34.86 -36.55
N HIS A 9 24.73 -34.65 -36.24
CA HIS A 9 23.73 -35.71 -36.11
C HIS A 9 22.66 -35.54 -37.19
N SER A 10 22.46 -36.56 -38.01
CA SER A 10 21.48 -36.58 -39.10
C SER A 10 20.40 -37.65 -38.94
N GLY A 11 20.36 -38.34 -37.80
CA GLY A 11 19.32 -39.32 -37.49
C GLY A 11 17.97 -38.66 -37.21
N GLY A 12 16.87 -39.39 -37.38
CA GLY A 12 15.50 -38.89 -37.15
C GLY A 12 15.11 -38.66 -35.68
N THR A 13 16.04 -38.82 -34.75
CA THR A 13 15.86 -38.68 -33.29
C THR A 13 16.78 -37.58 -32.72
N SER A 14 16.99 -37.57 -31.40
CA SER A 14 17.87 -36.61 -30.71
C SER A 14 19.34 -37.01 -30.74
N LEU A 15 20.25 -36.02 -30.72
CA LEU A 15 21.64 -36.23 -30.33
C LEU A 15 21.71 -36.30 -28.79
N SER A 16 22.06 -37.48 -28.25
CA SER A 16 22.23 -37.67 -26.82
C SER A 16 23.70 -37.50 -26.42
N ILE A 17 23.95 -36.60 -25.46
CA ILE A 17 25.25 -36.43 -24.80
C ILE A 17 24.99 -36.58 -23.30
N SER A 18 25.51 -37.64 -22.69
CA SER A 18 25.17 -38.01 -21.32
C SER A 18 26.38 -38.47 -20.50
N SER A 19 26.33 -38.24 -19.19
CA SER A 19 27.10 -38.99 -18.19
C SER A 19 26.18 -40.07 -17.61
N ASP A 20 26.68 -41.29 -17.42
CA ASP A 20 25.92 -42.49 -17.06
C ASP A 20 25.77 -42.69 -15.53
N GLY A 21 26.00 -41.65 -14.73
CA GLY A 21 25.89 -41.69 -13.27
C GLY A 21 25.49 -40.34 -12.65
N SER A 22 25.99 -40.02 -11.46
CA SER A 22 25.74 -38.73 -10.77
C SER A 22 26.61 -37.57 -11.27
N GLY A 23 27.31 -37.75 -12.40
CA GLY A 23 28.18 -36.75 -13.01
C GLY A 23 27.43 -35.72 -13.87
N PHE A 24 28.18 -34.80 -14.47
CA PHE A 24 27.65 -33.76 -15.36
C PHE A 24 28.46 -33.68 -16.66
N VAL A 25 27.84 -33.15 -17.71
CA VAL A 25 28.55 -32.75 -18.93
C VAL A 25 29.14 -31.36 -18.69
N ALA A 26 30.45 -31.27 -18.49
CA ALA A 26 31.13 -30.01 -18.28
C ALA A 26 31.32 -29.26 -19.61
N VAL A 27 30.92 -27.98 -19.64
CA VAL A 27 31.09 -27.08 -20.79
C VAL A 27 31.55 -25.71 -20.27
N GLU A 28 32.52 -25.10 -20.94
CA GLU A 28 33.06 -23.79 -20.54
C GLU A 28 32.05 -22.67 -20.79
N SER A 29 31.49 -22.66 -21.99
CA SER A 29 30.49 -21.69 -22.41
C SER A 29 29.52 -22.36 -23.38
N VAL A 30 28.25 -22.01 -23.26
CA VAL A 30 27.21 -22.48 -24.16
C VAL A 30 26.72 -21.30 -24.96
N GLU A 31 26.84 -21.39 -26.27
CA GLU A 31 26.31 -20.42 -27.22
C GLU A 31 25.39 -21.16 -28.18
N PHE A 32 24.16 -20.67 -28.31
CA PHE A 32 23.17 -21.21 -29.23
C PHE A 32 23.03 -20.25 -30.41
N ALA A 33 23.02 -20.80 -31.63
CA ALA A 33 22.65 -20.03 -32.82
C ALA A 33 21.15 -19.74 -32.88
N GLY A 34 20.33 -20.61 -32.26
CA GLY A 34 18.90 -20.39 -32.06
C GLY A 34 18.60 -19.71 -30.73
N ALA A 35 17.43 -19.09 -30.61
CA ALA A 35 17.04 -18.38 -29.39
C ALA A 35 16.43 -19.31 -28.32
N ASN A 36 15.96 -20.49 -28.71
CA ASN A 36 15.02 -21.27 -27.91
C ASN A 36 15.74 -22.42 -27.19
N ILE A 37 15.50 -22.55 -25.89
CA ILE A 37 15.88 -23.70 -25.07
C ILE A 37 14.58 -24.32 -24.56
N GLY A 38 14.38 -25.61 -24.82
CA GLY A 38 13.17 -26.32 -24.43
C GLY A 38 13.32 -27.83 -24.46
N ILE A 39 12.18 -28.50 -24.38
CA ILE A 39 12.04 -29.97 -24.41
C ILE A 39 11.24 -30.40 -25.65
N SER A 40 11.19 -31.71 -25.89
CA SER A 40 10.32 -32.25 -26.93
C SER A 40 8.86 -31.86 -26.66
N GLY A 41 8.21 -31.20 -27.63
CA GLY A 41 6.83 -30.71 -27.53
C GLY A 41 6.69 -29.29 -26.97
N ASP A 42 7.72 -28.74 -26.34
CA ASP A 42 7.76 -27.35 -25.88
C ASP A 42 9.17 -26.78 -26.04
N THR A 43 9.44 -26.19 -27.19
CA THR A 43 10.76 -25.70 -27.54
C THR A 43 11.09 -24.36 -26.89
N ASN A 44 10.12 -23.66 -26.27
CA ASN A 44 10.22 -22.24 -25.93
C ASN A 44 10.21 -21.96 -24.42
N LEU A 45 10.46 -22.97 -23.59
CA LEU A 45 10.53 -22.80 -22.12
C LEU A 45 11.41 -21.62 -21.71
N MET A 46 12.53 -21.42 -22.41
CA MET A 46 13.36 -20.22 -22.34
C MET A 46 13.62 -19.67 -23.74
N VAL A 47 13.55 -18.35 -23.89
CA VAL A 47 13.89 -17.64 -25.12
C VAL A 47 14.96 -16.58 -24.85
N LEU A 48 16.11 -16.76 -25.49
CA LEU A 48 17.27 -15.89 -25.48
C LEU A 48 17.15 -14.86 -26.60
N THR A 49 16.42 -13.78 -26.35
CA THR A 49 16.38 -12.63 -27.26
C THR A 49 17.46 -11.63 -26.88
N SER A 50 17.82 -10.70 -27.78
CA SER A 50 18.88 -9.73 -27.52
C SER A 50 18.62 -8.94 -26.24
N GLY A 51 19.45 -9.21 -25.22
CA GLY A 51 19.39 -8.54 -23.91
C GLY A 51 18.29 -9.02 -22.95
N VAL A 52 17.48 -10.02 -23.32
CA VAL A 52 16.36 -10.51 -22.49
C VAL A 52 16.28 -12.03 -22.51
N LEU A 53 16.24 -12.61 -21.31
CA LEU A 53 15.80 -13.99 -21.12
C LEU A 53 14.30 -13.98 -20.82
N THR A 54 13.50 -14.56 -21.72
CA THR A 54 12.10 -14.85 -21.45
C THR A 54 11.98 -16.26 -20.88
N VAL A 55 11.15 -16.45 -19.86
CA VAL A 55 10.78 -17.76 -19.34
C VAL A 55 9.27 -17.91 -19.50
N ASP A 56 8.85 -18.73 -20.48
CA ASP A 56 7.43 -18.96 -20.76
C ASP A 56 6.80 -19.94 -19.74
N GLY A 57 7.65 -20.67 -19.01
CA GLY A 57 7.26 -21.61 -17.97
C GLY A 57 7.18 -21.00 -16.55
N LYS A 58 6.95 -21.88 -15.56
CA LYS A 58 7.03 -21.53 -14.13
C LYS A 58 8.49 -21.55 -13.66
N VAL A 59 8.95 -20.46 -13.05
CA VAL A 59 10.20 -20.45 -12.28
C VAL A 59 9.89 -20.93 -10.86
N ALA A 60 10.35 -22.13 -10.51
CA ALA A 60 10.34 -22.63 -9.14
C ALA A 60 11.69 -22.29 -8.49
N SER A 61 11.69 -21.33 -7.56
CA SER A 61 12.88 -20.95 -6.81
C SER A 61 12.54 -20.71 -5.34
N THR A 62 13.52 -20.91 -4.46
CA THR A 62 13.42 -20.49 -3.04
C THR A 62 13.65 -18.99 -2.89
N THR A 63 14.54 -18.42 -3.71
CA THR A 63 14.85 -16.98 -3.76
C THR A 63 14.94 -16.50 -5.19
N LEU A 64 14.40 -15.33 -5.47
CA LEU A 64 14.58 -14.64 -6.75
C LEU A 64 15.04 -13.22 -6.46
N GLU A 65 16.33 -12.98 -6.67
CA GLU A 65 16.93 -11.66 -6.47
C GLU A 65 16.97 -10.90 -7.79
N THR A 66 16.61 -9.63 -7.75
CA THR A 66 16.74 -8.72 -8.89
C THR A 66 17.58 -7.52 -8.45
N SER A 67 18.58 -7.15 -9.24
CA SER A 67 19.44 -6.00 -8.95
C SER A 67 18.81 -4.66 -9.34
N GLY A 68 17.70 -4.70 -10.08
CA GLY A 68 16.94 -3.55 -10.55
C GLY A 68 15.47 -3.61 -10.15
N ALA A 69 14.64 -2.81 -10.83
CA ALA A 69 13.21 -2.82 -10.60
C ALA A 69 12.56 -4.12 -11.08
N ALA A 70 11.69 -4.70 -10.26
CA ALA A 70 10.81 -5.79 -10.66
C ALA A 70 9.45 -5.22 -11.06
N THR A 71 8.92 -5.65 -12.20
CA THR A 71 7.55 -5.33 -12.63
C THR A 71 6.73 -6.61 -12.62
N VAL A 72 5.63 -6.63 -11.87
CA VAL A 72 4.65 -7.72 -11.84
C VAL A 72 3.38 -7.22 -12.51
N ALA A 73 3.09 -7.70 -13.72
CA ALA A 73 2.04 -7.12 -14.57
C ALA A 73 0.61 -7.43 -14.10
N THR A 74 0.42 -8.46 -13.27
CA THR A 74 -0.90 -8.91 -12.83
C THR A 74 -0.99 -8.88 -11.31
N THR A 75 -0.76 -10.02 -10.67
CA THR A 75 -0.96 -10.21 -9.23
C THR A 75 0.36 -10.61 -8.59
N LEU A 76 0.67 -9.95 -7.48
CA LEU A 76 1.67 -10.39 -6.53
C LEU A 76 0.95 -11.03 -5.35
N ASP A 77 1.07 -12.35 -5.21
CA ASP A 77 0.61 -13.07 -4.03
C ASP A 77 1.81 -13.31 -3.10
N VAL A 78 1.67 -12.93 -1.83
CA VAL A 78 2.72 -13.05 -0.82
C VAL A 78 2.15 -13.79 0.39
N GLY A 79 2.55 -15.05 0.54
CA GLY A 79 2.12 -15.87 1.68
C GLY A 79 2.78 -15.52 3.02
N GLY A 80 3.77 -14.61 3.01
CA GLY A 80 4.53 -14.19 4.19
C GLY A 80 4.54 -12.67 4.39
N ALA A 81 5.43 -12.20 5.26
CA ALA A 81 5.60 -10.77 5.49
C ALA A 81 6.27 -10.08 4.29
N THR A 82 5.86 -8.84 4.01
CA THR A 82 6.52 -7.95 3.06
C THR A 82 7.19 -6.82 3.84
N ASN A 83 8.46 -6.55 3.59
CA ASN A 83 9.17 -5.42 4.17
C ASN A 83 9.51 -4.40 3.07
N LEU A 84 8.98 -3.18 3.20
CA LEU A 84 9.29 -2.06 2.31
C LEU A 84 10.09 -1.05 3.12
N THR A 85 11.33 -0.80 2.70
CA THR A 85 12.24 0.13 3.39
C THR A 85 12.03 1.59 2.99
N ASN A 86 11.14 1.83 2.02
CA ASN A 86 10.82 3.15 1.52
C ASN A 86 9.29 3.27 1.37
N THR A 87 8.80 3.84 0.27
CA THR A 87 7.38 4.14 0.07
C THR A 87 6.62 2.98 -0.60
N LEU A 88 5.34 2.88 -0.27
CA LEU A 88 4.35 2.15 -1.05
C LEU A 88 3.43 3.16 -1.72
N ASP A 89 3.38 3.15 -3.06
CA ASP A 89 2.41 3.93 -3.83
C ASP A 89 1.25 3.02 -4.25
N VAL A 90 0.01 3.45 -3.99
CA VAL A 90 -1.20 2.71 -4.31
C VAL A 90 -2.20 3.65 -4.97
N SER A 91 -2.43 3.46 -6.27
CA SER A 91 -3.39 4.25 -7.05
C SER A 91 -4.84 3.79 -6.87
N GLY A 92 -5.03 2.56 -6.39
CA GLY A 92 -6.32 1.94 -6.13
C GLY A 92 -6.73 1.97 -4.67
N ALA A 93 -7.71 1.13 -4.33
CA ALA A 93 -8.11 0.93 -2.94
C ALA A 93 -7.16 0.00 -2.20
N THR A 94 -6.92 0.30 -0.92
CA THR A 94 -6.21 -0.58 0.01
C THR A 94 -7.21 -1.18 0.99
N THR A 95 -7.17 -2.50 1.18
CA THR A 95 -7.93 -3.20 2.23
C THR A 95 -6.95 -3.76 3.26
N LEU A 96 -7.16 -3.42 4.54
CA LEU A 96 -6.35 -3.89 5.66
C LEU A 96 -7.25 -4.73 6.56
N GLY A 97 -6.93 -6.02 6.71
CA GLY A 97 -7.75 -6.97 7.48
C GLY A 97 -7.49 -6.95 9.00
N SER A 98 -6.59 -6.07 9.47
CA SER A 98 -6.16 -6.02 10.86
C SER A 98 -5.74 -4.59 11.24
N THR A 99 -4.99 -4.45 12.32
CA THR A 99 -4.53 -3.17 12.89
C THR A 99 -3.61 -2.40 11.95
N VAL A 100 -3.70 -1.07 12.02
CA VAL A 100 -2.74 -0.14 11.42
C VAL A 100 -1.96 0.52 12.55
N GLU A 101 -0.63 0.38 12.54
CA GLU A 101 0.26 0.99 13.53
C GLU A 101 1.18 2.01 12.84
N LEU A 102 1.30 3.19 13.44
CA LEU A 102 2.10 4.30 12.92
C LEU A 102 3.25 4.61 13.90
N LEU A 103 4.43 4.06 13.63
CA LEU A 103 5.55 4.00 14.58
C LEU A 103 6.33 5.32 14.77
N ALA A 104 6.23 6.27 13.84
CA ALA A 104 6.99 7.52 13.94
C ALA A 104 6.42 8.42 15.05
N ASN A 105 7.29 9.10 15.80
CA ASN A 105 6.90 10.01 16.89
C ASN A 105 5.86 11.07 16.47
N ALA A 106 5.89 11.47 15.20
CA ALA A 106 4.96 12.41 14.58
C ALA A 106 4.40 11.83 13.28
N ALA A 107 3.90 10.59 13.32
CA ALA A 107 3.21 10.01 12.17
C ALA A 107 1.93 10.79 11.83
N THR A 108 1.62 10.88 10.54
CA THR A 108 0.46 11.62 10.05
C THR A 108 -0.36 10.78 9.09
N VAL A 109 -1.66 11.05 9.04
CA VAL A 109 -2.56 10.62 7.97
C VAL A 109 -3.07 11.90 7.31
N THR A 110 -2.68 12.12 6.06
CA THR A 110 -3.02 13.35 5.32
C THR A 110 -4.00 13.04 4.20
N HIS A 111 -5.14 13.73 4.19
CA HIS A 111 -6.06 13.74 3.06
C HIS A 111 -5.80 14.97 2.21
N SER A 112 -5.27 14.78 1.01
CA SER A 112 -4.98 15.86 0.04
C SER A 112 -6.06 16.02 -1.04
N GLY A 113 -7.10 15.16 -1.01
CA GLY A 113 -8.24 15.27 -1.91
C GLY A 113 -9.09 16.50 -1.60
N THR A 114 -9.96 16.86 -2.54
CA THR A 114 -10.80 18.07 -2.46
C THR A 114 -12.11 17.89 -1.68
N THR A 115 -12.35 16.71 -1.11
CA THR A 115 -13.58 16.35 -0.41
C THR A 115 -13.34 16.25 1.09
N SER A 116 -13.51 15.06 1.68
CA SER A 116 -13.40 14.81 3.11
C SER A 116 -12.66 13.51 3.40
N LEU A 117 -12.01 13.45 4.56
CA LEU A 117 -11.57 12.19 5.15
C LEU A 117 -12.73 11.60 5.96
N THR A 118 -13.23 10.43 5.54
CA THR A 118 -14.26 9.70 6.29
C THR A 118 -13.61 8.60 7.11
N ILE A 119 -13.89 8.57 8.41
CA ILE A 119 -13.53 7.49 9.33
C ILE A 119 -14.82 7.03 10.00
N SER A 120 -15.18 5.76 9.85
CA SER A 120 -16.47 5.23 10.29
C SER A 120 -16.39 3.79 10.75
N SER A 121 -17.25 3.44 11.72
CA SER A 121 -17.56 2.06 12.10
C SER A 121 -18.99 1.75 11.70
N THR A 122 -19.23 0.58 11.09
CA THR A 122 -20.58 0.19 10.61
C THR A 122 -21.45 -0.44 11.69
N ALA A 123 -20.83 -0.99 12.74
CA ALA A 123 -21.53 -1.69 13.82
C ALA A 123 -21.23 -1.13 15.22
N GLY A 124 -20.20 -0.29 15.38
CA GLY A 124 -19.77 0.25 16.67
C GLY A 124 -19.40 1.72 16.59
N PHE A 125 -18.44 2.13 17.41
CA PHE A 125 -17.98 3.50 17.50
C PHE A 125 -16.56 3.65 16.93
N VAL A 126 -16.17 4.90 16.69
CA VAL A 126 -14.77 5.28 16.50
C VAL A 126 -14.29 5.84 17.83
N ASP A 127 -13.48 5.07 18.53
CA ASP A 127 -12.86 5.53 19.77
C ASP A 127 -11.74 6.53 19.47
N VAL A 128 -11.74 7.65 20.19
CA VAL A 128 -10.73 8.70 20.10
C VAL A 128 -10.30 9.09 21.50
N GLU A 129 -9.01 8.95 21.80
CA GLU A 129 -8.49 9.24 23.15
C GLU A 129 -8.43 10.75 23.41
N LEU A 130 -7.82 11.50 22.49
CA LEU A 130 -7.66 12.94 22.60
C LEU A 130 -7.95 13.59 21.26
N VAL A 131 -8.95 14.48 21.26
CA VAL A 131 -9.27 15.31 20.10
C VAL A 131 -8.66 16.69 20.32
N ARG A 132 -7.86 17.15 19.36
CA ARG A 132 -7.31 18.51 19.31
C ARG A 132 -7.49 19.05 17.91
N PHE A 133 -7.93 20.30 17.82
CA PHE A 133 -8.08 21.01 16.56
C PHE A 133 -7.03 22.12 16.48
N THR A 134 -6.46 22.33 15.29
CA THR A 134 -5.60 23.48 15.00
C THR A 134 -6.42 24.68 14.55
N ASP A 135 -7.52 24.44 13.84
CA ASP A 135 -8.54 25.44 13.57
C ASP A 135 -9.49 25.55 14.78
N ALA A 136 -10.10 26.71 14.97
CA ALA A 136 -11.01 26.98 16.08
C ALA A 136 -12.45 26.54 15.78
N LYS A 137 -12.74 26.13 14.55
CA LYS A 137 -14.12 25.90 14.09
C LYS A 137 -14.48 24.43 14.00
N ILE A 138 -15.69 24.10 14.44
CA ILE A 138 -16.34 22.81 14.22
C ILE A 138 -17.70 23.09 13.61
N GLY A 139 -17.99 22.44 12.48
CA GLY A 139 -19.25 22.64 11.78
C GLY A 139 -19.48 21.64 10.65
N ILE A 140 -20.45 21.96 9.80
CA ILE A 140 -20.87 21.19 8.64
C ILE A 140 -20.60 21.95 7.34
N SER A 141 -20.75 21.30 6.18
CA SER A 141 -20.40 21.88 4.88
C SER A 141 -21.07 23.22 4.55
N GLY A 142 -22.23 23.53 5.11
CA GLY A 142 -22.95 24.79 4.89
C GLY A 142 -22.84 25.80 6.05
N ASP A 143 -22.26 25.37 7.17
CA ASP A 143 -22.17 26.14 8.41
C ASP A 143 -20.91 25.67 9.17
N PRO A 144 -19.72 26.15 8.78
CA PRO A 144 -18.46 25.63 9.28
C PRO A 144 -18.14 26.08 10.71
N ASP A 145 -18.84 27.09 11.23
CA ASP A 145 -18.57 27.74 12.52
C ASP A 145 -19.69 27.56 13.55
N MET A 146 -20.44 26.46 13.47
CA MET A 146 -21.48 26.12 14.47
C MET A 146 -20.95 26.18 15.91
N ILE A 147 -19.73 25.66 16.13
CA ILE A 147 -18.97 25.82 17.37
C ILE A 147 -17.67 26.55 17.02
N ASP A 148 -17.42 27.65 17.70
CA ASP A 148 -16.16 28.38 17.68
C ASP A 148 -15.45 28.20 19.03
N LEU A 149 -14.36 27.45 19.03
CA LEU A 149 -13.45 27.23 20.15
C LEU A 149 -12.63 28.50 20.48
N GLY A 150 -12.70 29.52 19.61
CA GLY A 150 -12.21 30.88 19.81
C GLY A 150 -10.70 31.01 19.98
N THR A 151 -10.28 32.25 20.23
CA THR A 151 -8.90 32.58 20.66
C THR A 151 -8.78 32.72 22.18
N THR A 152 -9.90 32.81 22.89
CA THR A 152 -9.93 32.98 24.34
C THR A 152 -9.93 31.61 25.02
N ALA A 153 -8.81 31.27 25.65
CA ALA A 153 -8.64 29.98 26.31
C ALA A 153 -9.78 29.68 27.29
N GLY A 154 -10.42 28.52 27.12
CA GLY A 154 -11.48 28.03 28.01
C GLY A 154 -12.88 28.57 27.71
N MET A 155 -13.06 29.33 26.62
CA MET A 155 -14.38 29.70 26.10
C MET A 155 -14.74 28.83 24.89
N VAL A 156 -16.04 28.57 24.74
CA VAL A 156 -16.63 27.97 23.54
C VAL A 156 -17.84 28.81 23.19
N THR A 157 -17.91 29.28 21.95
CA THR A 157 -19.06 29.99 21.39
C THR A 157 -19.89 29.01 20.58
N VAL A 158 -21.20 29.01 20.79
CA VAL A 158 -22.16 28.30 19.94
C VAL A 158 -22.85 29.37 19.08
N ASN A 159 -22.62 29.34 17.77
CA ASN A 159 -23.14 30.37 16.84
C ASN A 159 -24.59 30.11 16.39
N GLY A 160 -25.22 29.06 16.92
CA GLY A 160 -26.64 28.76 16.77
C GLY A 160 -27.35 28.61 18.12
N ASP A 161 -28.53 28.00 18.09
CA ASP A 161 -29.30 27.72 19.30
C ASP A 161 -28.66 26.60 20.13
N LEU A 162 -28.52 26.83 21.43
CA LEU A 162 -28.17 25.78 22.39
C LEU A 162 -29.44 25.21 23.04
N LYS A 163 -29.80 23.97 22.67
CA LYS A 163 -30.91 23.25 23.30
C LYS A 163 -30.41 22.28 24.36
N ALA A 164 -30.78 22.51 25.62
CA ALA A 164 -30.62 21.54 26.69
C ALA A 164 -31.95 20.78 26.91
N THR A 165 -31.91 19.44 26.87
CA THR A 165 -33.08 18.58 27.17
C THR A 165 -33.12 18.12 28.63
N GLY A 166 -32.11 18.47 29.41
CA GLY A 166 -32.04 18.26 30.85
C GLY A 166 -31.46 19.50 31.54
N ASP A 167 -31.04 19.36 32.79
CA ASP A 167 -30.57 20.49 33.59
C ASP A 167 -29.22 21.03 33.10
N LEU A 168 -29.09 22.36 33.07
CA LEU A 168 -27.81 23.04 32.94
C LEU A 168 -27.21 23.29 34.32
N THR A 169 -26.19 22.50 34.70
CA THR A 169 -25.53 22.64 36.01
C THR A 169 -24.36 23.63 35.93
N LEU A 170 -24.38 24.66 36.77
CA LEU A 170 -23.33 25.67 36.87
C LEU A 170 -22.66 25.60 38.25
N THR A 171 -21.47 25.01 38.32
CA THR A 171 -20.85 24.60 39.60
C THR A 171 -19.99 25.66 40.28
N LYS A 172 -19.66 26.77 39.61
CA LYS A 172 -18.89 27.85 40.24
C LYS A 172 -19.79 28.68 41.16
N PRO A 173 -19.31 29.12 42.35
CA PRO A 173 -20.10 29.91 43.29
C PRO A 173 -20.72 31.20 42.71
N ALA A 174 -20.09 31.78 41.69
CA ALA A 174 -20.54 32.98 40.99
C ALA A 174 -20.84 32.71 39.50
N ALA A 175 -21.25 31.49 39.15
CA ALA A 175 -21.67 31.22 37.78
C ALA A 175 -22.95 32.01 37.47
N ALA A 176 -22.95 32.71 36.33
CA ALA A 176 -24.05 33.55 35.90
C ALA A 176 -24.38 33.27 34.44
N ILE A 177 -25.66 33.37 34.11
CA ILE A 177 -26.13 33.47 32.73
C ILE A 177 -26.29 34.96 32.45
N THR A 178 -25.48 35.50 31.54
CA THR A 178 -25.56 36.91 31.14
C THR A 178 -26.25 37.00 29.79
N HIS A 179 -27.42 37.66 29.76
CA HIS A 179 -28.08 38.02 28.52
C HIS A 179 -27.71 39.46 28.16
N SER A 180 -26.93 39.64 27.09
CA SER A 180 -26.51 40.94 26.57
C SER A 180 -27.36 41.43 25.39
N GLY A 181 -28.34 40.64 24.96
CA GLY A 181 -29.26 41.01 23.88
C GLY A 181 -30.22 42.14 24.29
N ALA A 182 -30.75 42.85 23.29
CA ALA A 182 -31.63 44.00 23.50
C ALA A 182 -33.02 43.65 24.05
N THR A 183 -33.43 42.38 23.99
CA THR A 183 -34.71 41.88 24.51
C THR A 183 -34.52 41.18 25.86
N SER A 184 -35.61 40.92 26.59
CA SER A 184 -35.53 40.14 27.83
C SER A 184 -35.25 38.66 27.54
N LEU A 185 -34.61 37.97 28.49
CA LEU A 185 -34.53 36.51 28.51
C LEU A 185 -35.96 35.98 28.73
N SER A 186 -36.54 35.31 27.72
CA SER A 186 -37.90 34.76 27.76
C SER A 186 -37.91 33.33 28.29
#